data_AF-A0A9P4R6G0-F1
#
_entry.id   AF-A0A9P4R6G0-F1
#
_cell.length_a   1.000
_cell.length_b   1.000
_cell.length_c   1.000
_cell.angle_alpha   90.00
_cell.angle_beta   90.00
_cell.angle_gamma   90.00
#
_symmetry.space_group_name_H-M   'P 1'
#
loop_
_entity.id
_entity.type
_entity.pdbx_description
1 polymer ?
#
loop_
_entity_poly.entity_id
_entity_poly.type
_entity_poly.pdbx_seq_one_letter_code
_entity_poly.pdbx_strand_id
1 'polypeptide(L)'
;DDIKKSAPNKDCLVRLYLGKRRNRHVSRFFQLRNFSLHLDQMEELALNVKEFAVHIADALTVMHWAVKTDANDVEFVLGSAPDRTALPERILPKTYTAAELRKMKPNTSTWADHFDDFKHSTTHIWMLDFNRCEEFTPDEAGMQQIVQAFFQNDPYFPRPPAELPQDQELWDTFAARYLEFSASLVEQEIKDLPNRFIELAVLEQAKRKG
;
A
#
# COMPACT_ATOMS: atom_id res chain seq x y z
N ASP A 1 -30.89 9.45 7.30
CA ASP A 1 -30.02 9.32 6.11
C ASP A 1 -29.15 10.57 5.95
N ASP A 2 -28.53 11.02 7.06
CA ASP A 2 -27.89 12.34 7.17
C ASP A 2 -26.37 12.28 6.90
N ILE A 3 -25.81 11.07 6.93
CA ILE A 3 -24.40 10.80 6.65
C ILE A 3 -24.05 11.22 5.22
N LYS A 4 -24.84 10.80 4.22
CA LYS A 4 -24.60 11.17 2.80
C LYS A 4 -24.82 12.65 2.49
N LYS A 5 -25.58 13.36 3.34
CA LYS A 5 -25.89 14.79 3.19
C LYS A 5 -24.84 15.70 3.81
N SER A 6 -24.00 15.15 4.69
CA SER A 6 -22.92 15.88 5.35
C SER A 6 -21.84 16.30 4.35
N ALA A 7 -21.48 17.59 4.31
CA ALA A 7 -20.47 18.09 3.38
C ALA A 7 -19.11 17.37 3.50
N PRO A 8 -18.59 17.05 4.69
CA PRO A 8 -17.41 16.21 4.84
C PRO A 8 -17.50 14.79 4.29
N ASN A 9 -18.69 14.29 3.95
CA ASN A 9 -18.88 12.95 3.38
C ASN A 9 -19.06 12.96 1.86
N LYS A 10 -18.90 14.12 1.23
CA LYS A 10 -18.82 14.24 -0.23
C LYS A 10 -17.49 13.71 -0.77
N ASP A 11 -16.44 13.81 0.03
CA ASP A 11 -15.14 13.23 -0.25
C ASP A 11 -15.03 11.92 0.53
N CYS A 12 -14.68 10.83 -0.16
CA CYS A 12 -14.52 9.51 0.46
C CYS A 12 -13.09 9.03 0.24
N LEU A 13 -12.37 8.79 1.33
CA LEU A 13 -11.03 8.19 1.32
C LEU A 13 -11.02 7.08 2.36
N VAL A 14 -10.95 5.84 1.89
CA VAL A 14 -11.01 4.66 2.76
C VAL A 14 -9.60 4.12 2.95
N ARG A 15 -9.07 4.17 4.16
CA ARG A 15 -7.71 3.72 4.50
C ARG A 15 -7.73 2.23 4.85
N LEU A 16 -6.90 1.44 4.18
CA LEU A 16 -6.87 -0.02 4.31
C LEU A 16 -5.95 -0.47 5.43
N TYR A 17 -6.47 -0.72 6.63
CA TYR A 17 -5.66 -1.15 7.76
C TYR A 17 -5.66 -2.69 7.89
N LEU A 18 -4.80 -3.37 7.14
CA LEU A 18 -4.63 -4.83 7.22
C LEU A 18 -3.88 -5.28 8.48
N GLY A 19 -3.10 -4.40 9.10
CA GLY A 19 -2.31 -4.67 10.30
C GLY A 19 -3.04 -4.43 11.61
N LYS A 20 -4.32 -4.07 11.58
CA LYS A 20 -5.07 -3.66 12.78
C LYS A 20 -6.54 -4.04 12.70
N ARG A 21 -7.01 -4.70 13.75
CA ARG A 21 -8.44 -4.93 14.02
C ARG A 21 -8.97 -3.82 14.93
N ARG A 22 -10.29 -3.53 14.86
CA ARG A 22 -10.90 -2.54 15.75
C ARG A 22 -10.74 -2.92 17.23
N ASN A 23 -10.50 -1.92 18.06
CA ASN A 23 -10.82 -2.05 19.49
C ASN A 23 -12.34 -1.95 19.63
N ARG A 24 -12.97 -2.75 20.51
CA ARG A 24 -14.45 -2.82 20.69
C ARG A 24 -15.13 -1.49 21.11
N HIS A 25 -14.41 -0.38 21.17
CA HIS A 25 -15.00 0.94 21.35
C HIS A 25 -15.57 1.46 20.03
N VAL A 26 -16.90 1.46 19.93
CA VAL A 26 -17.62 2.07 18.81
C VAL A 26 -17.49 3.59 18.92
N SER A 27 -16.73 4.20 18.00
CA SER A 27 -16.76 5.66 17.83
C SER A 27 -18.18 6.08 17.50
N ARG A 28 -18.70 7.09 18.23
CA ARG A 28 -20.02 7.69 17.96
C ARG A 28 -20.03 8.62 16.74
N PHE A 29 -18.86 8.85 16.13
CA PHE A 29 -18.68 9.74 14.98
C PHE A 29 -18.23 8.94 13.75
N PHE A 30 -18.97 9.08 12.65
CA PHE A 30 -18.72 8.43 11.37
C PHE A 30 -18.50 9.47 10.27
N GLN A 31 -17.39 9.37 9.54
CA GLN A 31 -17.04 10.26 8.44
C GLN A 31 -16.32 9.47 7.33
N LEU A 32 -16.63 9.79 6.06
CA LEU A 32 -16.07 9.12 4.89
C LEU A 32 -14.74 9.72 4.41
N ARG A 33 -14.44 10.99 4.75
CA ARG A 33 -13.24 11.71 4.26
C ARG A 33 -11.89 11.08 4.61
N ASN A 34 -11.83 10.30 5.69
CA ASN A 34 -10.63 9.59 6.16
C ASN A 34 -11.08 8.36 6.94
N PHE A 35 -11.87 7.50 6.30
CA PHE A 35 -12.46 6.36 6.96
C PHE A 35 -11.43 5.25 7.13
N SER A 36 -11.01 4.97 8.36
CA SER A 36 -10.16 3.84 8.70
C SER A 36 -10.95 2.53 8.61
N LEU A 37 -10.70 1.74 7.58
CA LEU A 37 -11.30 0.43 7.38
C LEU A 37 -10.34 -0.64 7.94
N HIS A 38 -10.69 -1.19 9.10
CA HIS A 38 -9.89 -2.20 9.80
C HIS A 38 -10.10 -3.60 9.22
N LEU A 39 -9.15 -4.50 9.50
CA LEU A 39 -9.17 -5.87 8.97
C LEU A 39 -10.49 -6.62 9.25
N ASP A 40 -10.99 -6.57 10.49
CA ASP A 40 -12.24 -7.21 10.87
C ASP A 40 -13.46 -6.63 10.15
N GLN A 41 -13.44 -5.33 9.84
CA GLN A 41 -14.50 -4.70 9.04
C GLN A 41 -14.46 -5.16 7.59
N MET A 42 -13.27 -5.35 7.01
CA MET A 42 -13.12 -5.86 5.65
C MET A 42 -13.65 -7.29 5.55
N GLU A 43 -13.41 -8.13 6.56
CA GLU A 43 -13.94 -9.48 6.66
C GLU A 43 -15.48 -9.49 6.82
N GLU A 44 -16.03 -8.63 7.68
CA GLU A 44 -17.49 -8.46 7.85
C GLU A 44 -18.18 -8.04 6.53
N LEU A 45 -17.49 -7.24 5.72
CA LEU A 45 -17.95 -6.81 4.40
C LEU A 45 -17.65 -7.83 3.29
N ALA A 46 -17.04 -8.98 3.63
CA ALA A 46 -16.60 -10.01 2.69
C ALA A 46 -15.69 -9.50 1.56
N LEU A 47 -14.82 -8.51 1.88
CA LEU A 47 -13.80 -8.02 0.95
C LEU A 47 -12.63 -9.01 0.84
N ASN A 48 -11.97 -9.02 -0.32
CA ASN A 48 -10.82 -9.90 -0.57
C ASN A 48 -9.52 -9.35 0.03
N VAL A 49 -9.40 -9.46 1.36
CA VAL A 49 -8.24 -8.96 2.11
C VAL A 49 -6.92 -9.60 1.68
N LYS A 50 -6.94 -10.85 1.18
CA LYS A 50 -5.75 -11.53 0.66
C LYS A 50 -5.24 -10.88 -0.62
N GLU A 51 -6.13 -10.53 -1.54
CA GLU A 51 -5.77 -9.81 -2.77
C GLU A 51 -5.26 -8.40 -2.46
N PHE A 52 -5.82 -7.72 -1.46
CA PHE A 52 -5.27 -6.45 -0.98
C PHE A 52 -3.86 -6.61 -0.41
N ALA A 53 -3.61 -7.64 0.40
CA ALA A 53 -2.27 -7.93 0.92
C ALA A 53 -1.27 -8.23 -0.20
N VAL A 54 -1.66 -8.97 -1.24
CA VAL A 54 -0.84 -9.24 -2.42
C VAL A 54 -0.44 -7.95 -3.14
N HIS A 55 -1.39 -7.05 -3.41
CA HIS A 55 -1.09 -5.80 -4.13
C HIS A 55 -0.28 -4.80 -3.28
N ILE A 56 -0.50 -4.76 -1.98
CA ILE A 56 0.31 -3.95 -1.06
C ILE A 56 1.73 -4.51 -0.96
N ALA A 57 1.89 -5.84 -0.93
CA ALA A 57 3.20 -6.48 -1.02
C ALA A 57 3.92 -6.07 -2.31
N ASP A 58 3.22 -6.13 -3.45
CA ASP A 58 3.80 -5.74 -4.74
C ASP A 58 4.30 -4.29 -4.76
N ALA A 59 3.47 -3.36 -4.26
CA ALA A 59 3.84 -1.96 -4.16
C ALA A 59 5.08 -1.77 -3.26
N LEU A 60 5.12 -2.41 -2.10
CA LEU A 60 6.24 -2.30 -1.17
C LEU A 60 7.53 -2.92 -1.73
N THR A 61 7.43 -4.05 -2.43
CA THR A 61 8.54 -4.68 -3.15
C THR A 61 9.13 -3.75 -4.20
N VAL A 62 8.29 -3.05 -4.98
CA VAL A 62 8.75 -2.06 -5.97
C VAL A 62 9.48 -0.91 -5.27
N MET A 63 8.92 -0.37 -4.19
CA MET A 63 9.55 0.72 -3.43
C MET A 63 10.93 0.31 -2.91
N HIS A 64 11.02 -0.85 -2.26
CA HIS A 64 12.28 -1.30 -1.66
C HIS A 64 13.32 -1.66 -2.73
N TRP A 65 12.94 -2.38 -3.80
CA TRP A 65 13.94 -3.01 -4.66
C TRP A 65 14.10 -2.39 -6.04
N ALA A 66 13.05 -1.81 -6.63
CA ALA A 66 13.17 -1.10 -7.91
C ALA A 66 13.50 0.38 -7.71
N VAL A 67 12.86 1.03 -6.73
CA VAL A 67 13.03 2.47 -6.47
C VAL A 67 14.11 2.75 -5.42
N LYS A 68 14.45 1.77 -4.58
CA LYS A 68 15.45 1.87 -3.50
C LYS A 68 15.08 2.89 -2.42
N THR A 69 13.80 2.96 -2.07
CA THR A 69 13.28 3.82 -1.00
C THR A 69 12.70 3.01 0.14
N ASP A 70 12.72 3.57 1.35
CA ASP A 70 12.21 2.93 2.56
C ASP A 70 10.68 2.87 2.68
N ALA A 71 9.95 3.50 1.76
CA ALA A 71 8.49 3.58 1.78
C ALA A 71 7.92 4.18 3.08
N ASN A 72 8.64 5.09 3.70
CA ASN A 72 8.18 5.78 4.91
C ASN A 72 7.01 6.74 4.61
N ASP A 73 6.02 6.73 5.50
CA ASP A 73 4.76 7.49 5.52
C ASP A 73 3.81 7.25 4.34
N VAL A 74 4.06 6.22 3.53
CA VAL A 74 3.17 5.88 2.41
C VAL A 74 1.81 5.38 2.91
N GLU A 75 0.75 5.82 2.24
CA GLU A 75 -0.63 5.49 2.61
C GLU A 75 -1.31 4.64 1.54
N PHE A 76 -2.08 3.64 1.96
CA PHE A 76 -2.88 2.79 1.07
C PHE A 76 -4.37 3.04 1.27
N VAL A 77 -5.05 3.43 0.19
CA VAL A 77 -6.46 3.80 0.22
C VAL A 77 -7.26 3.14 -0.89
N LEU A 78 -8.54 2.84 -0.62
CA LEU A 78 -9.50 2.53 -1.67
C LEU A 78 -10.12 3.81 -2.20
N GLY A 79 -10.09 3.94 -3.53
CA GLY A 79 -10.77 4.99 -4.27
C GLY A 79 -11.52 4.41 -5.46
N SER A 80 -12.69 4.95 -5.76
CA SER A 80 -13.38 4.65 -7.01
C SER A 80 -12.82 5.52 -8.13
N ALA A 81 -12.51 4.90 -9.26
CA ALA A 81 -12.35 5.61 -10.52
C ALA A 81 -13.49 5.18 -11.47
N PRO A 82 -13.95 6.06 -12.37
CA PRO A 82 -14.77 5.61 -13.50
C PRO A 82 -14.02 4.52 -14.27
N ASP A 83 -14.75 3.64 -14.95
CA ASP A 83 -14.11 2.67 -15.81
C ASP A 83 -13.43 3.42 -16.96
N ARG A 84 -12.10 3.26 -17.02
CA ARG A 84 -11.27 4.00 -17.96
C ARG A 84 -11.03 3.10 -19.15
N THR A 85 -11.85 3.28 -20.18
CA THR A 85 -11.56 2.65 -21.47
C THR A 85 -10.37 3.37 -22.05
N ALA A 86 -9.19 2.76 -21.89
CA ALA A 86 -7.96 3.33 -22.38
C ALA A 86 -8.03 3.40 -23.91
N LEU A 87 -7.92 4.59 -24.49
CA LEU A 87 -7.84 4.75 -25.95
C LEU A 87 -6.40 4.44 -26.38
N PRO A 88 -6.09 3.28 -26.97
CA PRO A 88 -4.69 2.88 -27.22
C PRO A 88 -3.91 3.87 -28.08
N GLU A 89 -4.62 4.69 -28.86
CA GLU A 89 -4.08 5.71 -29.75
C GLU A 89 -3.76 7.05 -29.03
N ARG A 90 -4.25 7.22 -27.80
CA ARG A 90 -4.02 8.40 -26.93
C ARG A 90 -3.36 8.05 -25.59
N ILE A 91 -3.41 6.78 -25.16
CA ILE A 91 -2.45 6.24 -24.20
C ILE A 91 -1.09 6.51 -24.81
N LEU A 92 -0.30 7.38 -24.20
CA LEU A 92 1.07 7.57 -24.61
C LEU A 92 1.74 6.18 -24.64
N PRO A 93 2.14 5.64 -25.81
CA PRO A 93 2.95 4.43 -25.86
C PRO A 93 4.36 4.70 -25.30
N LYS A 94 4.66 5.95 -24.97
CA LYS A 94 5.89 6.37 -24.33
C LYS A 94 5.72 6.32 -22.81
N THR A 95 6.12 5.20 -22.22
CA THR A 95 6.76 5.24 -20.91
C THR A 95 7.85 6.30 -20.96
N TYR A 96 7.68 7.38 -20.20
CA TYR A 96 8.71 8.42 -20.09
C TYR A 96 9.96 7.80 -19.48
N THR A 97 11.10 8.01 -20.11
CA THR A 97 12.40 7.71 -19.50
C THR A 97 12.62 8.61 -18.28
N ALA A 98 13.44 8.17 -17.33
CA ALA A 98 13.80 9.00 -16.18
C ALA A 98 14.45 10.35 -16.59
N ALA A 99 15.10 10.40 -17.75
CA ALA A 99 15.66 11.64 -18.30
C ALA A 99 14.59 12.58 -18.87
N GLU A 100 13.52 12.04 -19.46
CA GLU A 100 12.37 12.83 -19.92
C GLU A 100 11.57 13.37 -18.73
N LEU A 101 11.31 12.55 -17.70
CA LEU A 101 10.60 12.98 -16.48
C LEU A 101 11.31 14.15 -15.79
N ARG A 102 12.65 14.12 -15.66
CA ARG A 102 13.44 15.21 -15.05
C ARG A 102 13.37 16.53 -15.80
N LYS A 103 13.04 16.50 -17.09
CA LYS A 103 12.89 17.70 -17.93
C LYS A 103 11.46 18.24 -17.92
N MET A 104 10.50 17.49 -17.39
CA MET A 104 9.12 17.95 -17.28
C MET A 104 9.02 19.08 -16.26
N LYS A 105 8.15 20.05 -16.55
CA LYS A 105 7.80 21.08 -15.58
C LYS A 105 7.17 20.41 -14.35
N PRO A 106 7.48 20.85 -13.11
CA PRO A 106 6.80 20.36 -11.92
C PRO A 106 5.27 20.42 -12.07
N ASN A 107 4.58 19.42 -11.51
CA ASN A 107 3.11 19.25 -11.59
C ASN A 107 2.55 19.05 -13.00
N THR A 108 3.38 18.60 -13.95
CA THR A 108 2.87 18.15 -15.27
C THR A 108 2.32 16.74 -15.14
N SER A 109 1.06 16.55 -15.53
CA SER A 109 0.45 15.22 -15.58
C SER A 109 1.25 14.31 -16.52
N THR A 110 1.70 13.17 -16.01
CA THR A 110 2.21 12.05 -16.81
C THR A 110 1.10 11.11 -17.28
N TRP A 111 -0.14 11.39 -16.86
CA TRP A 111 -1.32 10.60 -17.17
C TRP A 111 -1.87 10.96 -18.55
N ALA A 112 -2.11 9.96 -19.40
CA ALA A 112 -2.65 10.12 -20.74
C ALA A 112 -4.16 10.43 -20.74
N ASP A 113 -4.65 11.10 -21.78
CA ASP A 113 -6.07 11.35 -21.99
C ASP A 113 -6.83 10.02 -22.10
N HIS A 114 -7.84 9.84 -21.25
CA HIS A 114 -8.73 8.68 -21.22
C HIS A 114 -10.18 9.18 -21.31
N PHE A 115 -11.07 8.35 -21.87
CA PHE A 115 -12.50 8.56 -21.71
C PHE A 115 -12.93 7.90 -20.41
N ASP A 116 -13.46 8.70 -19.49
CA ASP A 116 -14.09 8.23 -18.27
C ASP A 116 -15.52 7.75 -18.59
N ASP A 117 -15.78 6.45 -18.46
CA ASP A 117 -17.16 5.96 -18.38
C ASP A 117 -17.64 6.03 -16.93
N PHE A 118 -18.33 7.12 -16.58
CA PHE A 118 -18.89 7.32 -15.24
C PHE A 118 -20.09 6.40 -14.92
N LYS A 119 -20.54 5.55 -15.86
CA LYS A 119 -21.63 4.59 -15.63
C LYS A 119 -21.16 3.30 -14.98
N HIS A 120 -19.88 2.98 -15.10
CA HIS A 120 -19.24 1.86 -14.45
C HIS A 120 -18.12 2.41 -13.55
N SER A 121 -18.06 1.98 -12.30
CA SER A 121 -17.01 2.43 -11.38
C SER A 121 -16.19 1.25 -10.94
N THR A 122 -14.88 1.32 -11.15
CA THR A 122 -13.92 0.32 -10.69
C THR A 122 -13.21 0.85 -9.45
N THR A 123 -13.19 0.05 -8.39
CA THR A 123 -12.45 0.38 -7.17
C THR A 123 -10.99 0.01 -7.35
N HIS A 124 -10.09 0.92 -7.00
CA HIS A 124 -8.65 0.74 -7.06
C HIS A 124 -8.03 0.94 -5.68
N ILE A 125 -6.93 0.24 -5.43
CA ILE A 125 -6.01 0.60 -4.34
C ILE A 125 -5.07 1.68 -4.88
N TRP A 126 -5.06 2.83 -4.22
CA TRP A 126 -4.12 3.90 -4.48
C TRP A 126 -3.08 3.91 -3.38
N MET A 127 -1.83 4.14 -3.78
CA MET A 127 -0.72 4.42 -2.88
C MET A 127 -0.38 5.90 -3.00
N LEU A 128 -0.29 6.61 -1.88
CA LEU A 128 -0.08 8.06 -1.85
C LEU A 128 0.80 8.49 -0.67
N ASP A 129 1.06 9.80 -0.60
CA ASP A 129 1.90 10.46 0.40
C ASP A 129 3.36 9.95 0.47
N PHE A 130 4.12 10.21 -0.60
CA PHE A 130 5.53 9.83 -0.73
C PHE A 130 6.50 10.86 -0.13
N ASN A 131 6.01 11.85 0.61
CA ASN A 131 6.78 13.03 1.01
C ASN A 131 7.89 12.77 2.05
N ARG A 132 7.85 11.62 2.73
CA ARG A 132 8.85 11.18 3.73
C ARG A 132 9.66 9.97 3.32
N CYS A 133 9.48 9.46 2.10
CA CYS A 133 10.29 8.37 1.59
C CYS A 133 11.75 8.83 1.43
N GLU A 134 12.67 8.04 1.97
CA GLU A 134 14.11 8.27 1.85
C GLU A 134 14.76 7.12 1.08
N GLU A 135 15.85 7.41 0.37
CA GLU A 135 16.69 6.36 -0.21
C GLU A 135 17.32 5.52 0.92
N PHE A 136 17.56 4.23 0.68
CA PHE A 136 18.29 3.37 1.60
C PHE A 136 19.36 2.56 0.88
N THR A 137 20.40 2.16 1.62
CA THR A 137 21.45 1.27 1.11
C THR A 137 21.08 -0.20 1.37
N PRO A 138 21.32 -1.13 0.45
CA PRO A 138 20.99 -2.55 0.65
C PRO A 138 22.04 -3.24 1.54
N ASP A 139 22.13 -2.80 2.79
CA ASP A 139 22.99 -3.33 3.85
C ASP A 139 22.19 -3.45 5.17
N GLU A 140 22.85 -3.84 6.27
CA GLU A 140 22.16 -4.02 7.55
C GLU A 140 21.53 -2.71 8.06
N ALA A 141 22.14 -1.53 7.82
CA ALA A 141 21.58 -0.26 8.26
C ALA A 141 20.31 0.07 7.48
N GLY A 142 20.32 -0.12 6.17
CA GLY A 142 19.13 0.05 5.35
C GLY A 142 18.03 -0.97 5.64
N MET A 143 18.38 -2.21 6.04
CA MET A 143 17.38 -3.18 6.52
C MET A 143 16.69 -2.68 7.79
N GLN A 144 17.42 -2.09 8.73
CA GLN A 144 16.80 -1.46 9.90
C GLN A 144 15.91 -0.28 9.51
N GLN A 145 16.33 0.54 8.54
CA GLN A 145 15.54 1.69 8.06
C GLN A 145 14.19 1.25 7.47
N ILE A 146 14.18 0.28 6.55
CA ILE A 146 12.93 -0.16 5.91
C ILE A 146 12.01 -0.91 6.90
N VAL A 147 12.56 -1.61 7.89
CA VAL A 147 11.78 -2.22 8.97
C VAL A 147 11.20 -1.14 9.88
N GLN A 148 11.98 -0.12 10.21
CA GLN A 148 11.51 1.01 10.99
C GLN A 148 10.36 1.74 10.26
N ALA A 149 10.51 2.05 8.98
CA ALA A 149 9.47 2.65 8.14
C ALA A 149 8.20 1.79 8.11
N PHE A 150 8.34 0.48 7.91
CA PHE A 150 7.22 -0.47 7.94
C PHE A 150 6.38 -0.34 9.23
N PHE A 151 7.00 -0.14 10.39
CA PHE A 151 6.30 0.02 11.68
C PHE A 151 5.97 1.46 12.09
N GLN A 152 6.61 2.46 11.49
CA GLN A 152 6.25 3.87 11.68
C GLN A 152 5.02 4.25 10.87
N ASN A 153 4.84 3.63 9.70
CA ASN A 153 3.63 3.76 8.93
C ASN A 153 2.41 3.31 9.76
N ASP A 154 1.28 3.94 9.48
CA ASP A 154 -0.03 3.44 9.85
C ASP A 154 -0.15 1.94 9.49
N PRO A 155 -1.04 1.18 10.14
CA PRO A 155 -1.08 -0.29 10.05
C PRO A 155 -1.67 -0.80 8.73
N TYR A 156 -1.18 -0.31 7.60
CA TYR A 156 -1.55 -0.75 6.25
C TYR A 156 -1.07 -2.17 5.95
N PHE A 157 0.07 -2.55 6.53
CA PHE A 157 0.67 -3.86 6.31
C PHE A 157 0.22 -4.87 7.38
N PRO A 158 -0.02 -6.16 7.02
CA PRO A 158 -0.21 -7.22 8.00
C PRO A 158 0.96 -7.28 9.00
N ARG A 159 0.68 -7.61 10.28
CA ARG A 159 1.67 -7.52 11.37
C ARG A 159 1.96 -8.91 11.97
N PRO A 160 3.17 -9.48 11.76
CA PRO A 160 3.57 -10.79 12.31
C PRO A 160 4.43 -10.66 13.56
N PRO A 161 4.47 -11.60 14.52
CA PRO A 161 3.59 -12.75 14.61
C PRO A 161 2.18 -12.31 15.01
N ALA A 162 1.18 -12.84 14.31
CA ALA A 162 -0.20 -12.55 14.62
C ALA A 162 -0.75 -13.54 15.65
N GLU A 163 -1.65 -13.08 16.52
CA GLU A 163 -2.26 -13.94 17.55
C GLU A 163 -3.36 -14.83 16.96
N LEU A 164 -4.09 -14.31 15.97
CA LEU A 164 -5.16 -15.02 15.31
C LEU A 164 -4.61 -15.79 14.10
N PRO A 165 -4.97 -17.07 13.91
CA PRO A 165 -4.50 -17.86 12.77
C PRO A 165 -4.80 -17.21 11.41
N GLN A 166 -5.95 -16.56 11.26
CA GLN A 166 -6.34 -15.88 10.02
C GLN A 166 -5.49 -14.63 9.73
N ASP A 167 -5.04 -13.91 10.77
CA ASP A 167 -4.14 -12.77 10.63
C ASP A 167 -2.74 -13.25 10.26
N GLN A 168 -2.34 -14.42 10.79
CA GLN A 168 -1.08 -15.06 10.44
C GLN A 168 -1.11 -15.51 8.97
N GLU A 169 -2.20 -16.12 8.50
CA GLU A 169 -2.38 -16.50 7.10
C GLU A 169 -2.32 -15.28 6.15
N LEU A 170 -2.87 -14.14 6.58
CA LEU A 170 -2.78 -12.89 5.83
C LEU A 170 -1.33 -12.39 5.73
N TRP A 171 -0.57 -12.45 6.81
CA TRP A 171 0.87 -12.17 6.77
C TRP A 171 1.61 -13.15 5.87
N ASP A 172 1.33 -14.45 5.97
CA ASP A 172 2.02 -15.46 5.17
C ASP A 172 1.76 -15.21 3.66
N THR A 173 0.55 -14.79 3.31
CA THR A 173 0.19 -14.35 1.95
C THR A 173 1.02 -13.13 1.51
N PHE A 174 1.09 -12.09 2.36
CA PHE A 174 1.89 -10.89 2.11
C PHE A 174 3.37 -11.23 1.93
N ALA A 175 3.95 -11.99 2.86
CA ALA A 175 5.35 -12.34 2.89
C ALA A 175 5.73 -13.22 1.69
N ALA A 176 4.91 -14.24 1.38
CA ALA A 176 5.14 -15.09 0.20
C ALA A 176 5.16 -14.26 -1.08
N ARG A 177 4.19 -13.34 -1.25
CA ARG A 177 4.15 -12.48 -2.43
C ARG A 177 5.32 -11.51 -2.48
N TYR A 178 5.64 -10.87 -1.36
CA TYR A 178 6.76 -9.95 -1.24
C TYR A 178 8.07 -10.63 -1.66
N LEU A 179 8.32 -11.84 -1.18
CA LEU A 179 9.53 -12.62 -1.51
C LEU A 179 9.53 -13.07 -2.97
N GLU A 180 8.40 -13.58 -3.48
CA GLU A 180 8.24 -13.99 -4.88
C GLU A 180 8.60 -12.84 -5.83
N PHE A 181 8.00 -11.66 -5.62
CA PHE A 181 8.23 -10.53 -6.51
C PHE A 181 9.62 -9.92 -6.29
N SER A 182 10.13 -9.90 -5.05
CA SER A 182 11.51 -9.46 -4.76
C SER A 182 12.53 -10.28 -5.55
N ALA A 183 12.35 -11.60 -5.67
CA ALA A 183 13.25 -12.47 -6.42
C ALA A 183 13.39 -12.10 -7.91
N SER A 184 12.42 -11.36 -8.47
CA SER A 184 12.50 -10.85 -9.85
C SER A 184 13.19 -9.49 -9.98
N LEU A 185 13.37 -8.76 -8.87
CA LEU A 185 13.92 -7.39 -8.86
C LEU A 185 15.31 -7.29 -8.24
N VAL A 186 15.67 -8.20 -7.33
CA VAL A 186 16.95 -8.15 -6.62
C VAL A 186 18.07 -8.84 -7.40
N GLU A 187 19.26 -8.25 -7.33
CA GLU A 187 20.47 -8.82 -7.91
C GLU A 187 21.05 -9.93 -7.02
N GLN A 188 21.92 -10.78 -7.56
CA GLN A 188 22.48 -11.93 -6.86
C GLN A 188 23.22 -11.56 -5.56
N GLU A 189 23.81 -10.37 -5.51
CA GLU A 189 24.61 -9.86 -4.38
C GLU A 189 23.74 -9.55 -3.15
N ILE A 190 22.46 -9.23 -3.36
CA ILE A 190 21.53 -8.80 -2.31
C ILE A 190 20.29 -9.71 -2.21
N LYS A 191 20.35 -10.90 -2.83
CA LYS A 191 19.22 -11.84 -2.95
C LYS A 191 18.65 -12.32 -1.61
N ASP A 192 19.44 -12.25 -0.54
CA ASP A 192 19.05 -12.70 0.78
C ASP A 192 18.36 -11.57 1.60
N LEU A 193 18.51 -10.31 1.19
CA LEU A 193 17.94 -9.16 1.91
C LEU A 193 16.40 -9.14 1.98
N PRO A 194 15.64 -9.58 0.95
CA PRO A 194 14.19 -9.71 1.09
C PRO A 194 13.76 -10.67 2.21
N ASN A 195 14.44 -11.81 2.34
CA ASN A 195 14.19 -12.74 3.45
C ASN A 195 14.56 -12.08 4.78
N ARG A 196 15.70 -11.38 4.83
CA ARG A 196 16.15 -10.65 6.00
C ARG A 196 15.13 -9.59 6.46
N PHE A 197 14.50 -8.87 5.53
CA PHE A 197 13.42 -7.92 5.85
C PHE A 197 12.23 -8.60 6.53
N ILE A 198 11.74 -9.71 5.96
CA ILE A 198 10.63 -10.50 6.54
C ILE A 198 10.97 -10.99 7.95
N GLU A 199 12.18 -11.53 8.14
CA GLU A 199 12.67 -11.97 9.45
C GLU A 199 12.72 -10.82 10.48
N LEU A 200 13.32 -9.70 10.09
CA LEU A 200 13.44 -8.53 10.97
C LEU A 200 12.07 -7.94 11.32
N ALA A 201 11.12 -7.94 10.38
CA ALA A 201 9.76 -7.49 10.65
C ALA A 201 9.07 -8.35 11.73
N VAL A 202 9.21 -9.68 11.65
CA VAL A 202 8.70 -10.61 12.67
C VAL A 202 9.34 -10.35 14.02
N LEU A 203 10.67 -10.20 14.07
CA LEU A 203 11.41 -9.94 15.31
C LEU A 203 11.01 -8.60 15.94
N GLU A 204 10.86 -7.56 15.14
CA GLU A 204 10.52 -6.22 15.62
C GLU A 204 9.12 -6.16 16.23
N GLN A 205 8.12 -6.78 15.59
CA GLN A 205 6.78 -6.85 16.17
C GLN A 205 6.73 -7.70 17.44
N ALA A 206 7.50 -8.78 17.52
CA ALA A 206 7.57 -9.60 18.74
C ALA A 206 8.07 -8.76 19.93
N LYS A 207 9.04 -7.86 19.72
CA LYS A 207 9.51 -6.90 20.75
C LYS A 207 8.44 -5.89 21.14
N ARG A 208 7.56 -5.49 20.22
CA ARG A 208 6.47 -4.52 20.48
C ARG A 208 5.30 -5.11 21.26
N LYS A 209 5.18 -6.44 21.27
CA LYS A 209 4.16 -7.18 22.03
C LYS A 209 4.61 -7.60 23.43
N GLY A 210 5.93 -7.73 23.64
CA GLY A 210 6.52 -8.03 24.96
C GLY A 210 6.64 -6.79 25.83
#